data_AF-A0A7Y3AL69-F1
#
_entry.id   AF-A0A7Y3AL69-F1
#
_cell.length_a   1.000
_cell.length_b   1.000
_cell.length_c   1.000
_cell.angle_alpha   90.00
_cell.angle_beta   90.00
_cell.angle_gamma   90.00
#
_symmetry.space_group_name_H-M   'P 1'
#
loop_
_entity.id
_entity.type
_entity.pdbx_description
1 polymer ?
#
loop_
_entity_poly.entity_id
_entity_poly.type
_entity_poly.pdbx_seq_one_letter_code
_entity_poly.pdbx_strand_id
1 'polypeptide(L)'
;MNKINRIGHIALIVVQDIGLLIIGVSTIVAVGIEIGVMVEAQTVTLADLLLLFIYLEVLAMVSIYLESGKLPVRMPLYISIVALARYLILDMKDMETWRVLGVSGAALLLAITVLVIRFGHIRFPYPHVEEDN
;
A
#
# COMPACT_ATOMS: atom_id res chain seq x y z
N MET A 1 -19.34 -22.68 20.27
CA MET A 1 -18.83 -21.29 20.23
C MET A 1 -19.73 -20.37 21.07
N ASN A 2 -19.24 -19.79 22.17
CA ASN A 2 -20.05 -18.98 23.10
C ASN A 2 -20.61 -17.71 22.43
N LYS A 3 -21.89 -17.37 22.67
CA LYS A 3 -22.60 -16.19 22.09
C LYS A 3 -21.80 -14.88 22.19
N ILE A 4 -20.97 -14.73 23.22
CA ILE A 4 -20.13 -13.56 23.49
C ILE A 4 -19.05 -13.38 22.40
N ASN A 5 -18.39 -14.47 21.99
CA ASN A 5 -17.32 -14.43 20.98
C ASN A 5 -17.88 -14.07 19.59
N ARG A 6 -19.12 -14.49 19.30
CA ARG A 6 -19.80 -14.18 18.04
C ARG A 6 -20.16 -12.69 17.92
N ILE A 7 -20.63 -12.08 19.01
CA ILE A 7 -20.97 -10.65 19.03
C ILE A 7 -19.70 -9.80 18.89
N GLY A 8 -18.62 -10.15 19.59
CA GLY A 8 -17.34 -9.46 19.47
C GLY A 8 -16.78 -9.48 18.04
N HIS A 9 -16.83 -10.64 17.38
CA HIS A 9 -16.37 -10.77 15.99
C HIS A 9 -17.20 -9.94 15.01
N ILE A 10 -18.52 -9.90 15.15
CA ILE A 10 -19.39 -9.10 14.28
C ILE A 10 -19.14 -7.60 14.49
N ALA A 11 -18.98 -7.17 15.75
CA ALA A 11 -18.67 -5.78 16.06
C ALA A 11 -17.35 -5.33 15.42
N LEU A 12 -16.32 -6.18 15.44
CA LEU A 12 -15.03 -5.90 14.80
C LEU A 12 -15.14 -5.75 13.29
N ILE A 13 -15.89 -6.64 12.62
CA ILE A 13 -16.12 -6.54 11.17
C ILE A 13 -16.79 -5.21 10.82
N VAL A 14 -17.86 -4.85 11.54
CA VAL A 14 -18.61 -3.61 11.27
C VAL A 14 -17.71 -2.38 11.45
N VAL A 15 -16.91 -2.34 12.51
CA VAL A 15 -15.97 -1.23 12.74
C VAL A 15 -14.92 -1.17 11.63
N GLN A 16 -14.44 -2.32 11.16
CA GLN A 16 -13.45 -2.40 10.10
C GLN A 16 -14.00 -1.90 8.76
N ASP A 17 -15.20 -2.32 8.38
CA ASP A 17 -15.86 -1.88 7.14
C ASP A 17 -16.14 -0.38 7.15
N ILE A 18 -16.58 0.17 8.29
CA ILE A 18 -16.74 1.62 8.48
C ILE A 18 -15.40 2.34 8.31
N GLY A 19 -14.34 1.81 8.93
CA GLY A 19 -13.00 2.38 8.81
C GLY A 19 -12.50 2.42 7.36
N LEU A 20 -12.72 1.35 6.61
CA LEU A 20 -12.34 1.25 5.20
C LEU A 20 -13.14 2.21 4.33
N LEU A 21 -14.43 2.38 4.60
CA LEU A 21 -15.28 3.35 3.90
C LEU A 21 -14.77 4.77 4.14
N ILE A 22 -14.43 5.12 5.38
CA ILE A 22 -13.84 6.42 5.72
C ILE A 22 -12.52 6.63 4.98
N ILE A 23 -11.64 5.63 4.94
CA ILE A 23 -10.37 5.70 4.21
C ILE A 23 -10.64 5.96 2.72
N GLY A 24 -11.50 5.17 2.09
CA GLY A 24 -11.82 5.31 0.66
C GLY A 24 -12.39 6.69 0.31
N VAL A 25 -13.36 7.18 1.08
CA VAL A 25 -13.92 8.54 0.87
C VAL A 25 -12.87 9.62 1.09
N SER A 26 -12.06 9.51 2.15
CA SER A 26 -10.99 10.48 2.44
C SER A 26 -9.96 10.52 1.32
N THR A 27 -9.60 9.36 0.75
CA THR A 27 -8.66 9.28 -0.37
C THR A 27 -9.21 9.96 -1.64
N ILE A 28 -10.49 9.80 -1.95
CA ILE A 28 -11.12 10.50 -3.09
C ILE A 28 -11.10 12.02 -2.87
N VAL A 29 -11.42 12.48 -1.66
CA VAL A 29 -11.36 13.90 -1.30
C VAL A 29 -9.93 14.44 -1.42
N ALA A 30 -8.94 13.69 -0.92
CA ALA A 30 -7.53 14.06 -1.00
C ALA A 30 -7.04 14.19 -2.46
N VAL A 31 -7.42 13.26 -3.35
CA VAL A 31 -7.14 13.36 -4.79
C VAL A 31 -7.70 14.67 -5.37
N GLY A 32 -8.94 15.02 -5.04
CA GLY A 32 -9.56 16.26 -5.50
C GLY A 32 -8.85 17.51 -5.02
N ILE A 33 -8.43 17.54 -3.75
CA ILE A 33 -7.66 18.64 -3.17
C ILE A 33 -6.31 18.78 -3.89
N GLU A 34 -5.59 17.67 -4.07
CA GLU A 34 -4.27 17.67 -4.70
C GLU A 34 -4.34 18.17 -6.15
N ILE A 35 -5.35 17.72 -6.91
CA ILE A 35 -5.62 18.24 -8.26
C ILE A 35 -5.88 19.74 -8.23
N GLY A 36 -6.62 20.24 -7.24
CA GLY A 36 -6.84 21.68 -7.04
C GLY A 36 -5.53 22.45 -6.85
N VAL A 37 -4.61 21.92 -6.03
CA VAL A 37 -3.28 22.52 -5.80
C VAL A 37 -2.46 22.56 -7.09
N MET A 38 -2.44 21.49 -7.87
CA MET A 38 -1.75 21.45 -9.18
C MET A 38 -2.32 22.47 -10.17
N VAL A 39 -3.65 22.62 -10.19
CA VAL A 39 -4.32 23.61 -11.03
C VAL A 39 -3.96 25.02 -10.59
N GLU A 40 -3.95 25.32 -9.29
CA GLU A 40 -3.54 26.63 -8.77
C GLU A 40 -2.07 26.94 -9.11
N ALA A 41 -1.19 25.95 -8.98
CA ALA A 41 0.24 26.08 -9.28
C ALA A 41 0.55 26.15 -10.78
N GLN A 42 -0.40 25.83 -11.66
CA GLN A 42 -0.23 25.74 -13.13
C GLN A 42 0.95 24.85 -13.56
N THR A 43 1.33 23.90 -12.71
CA THR A 43 2.44 22.98 -12.93
C THR A 43 2.10 21.63 -12.33
N VAL A 44 2.56 20.56 -12.98
CA VAL A 44 2.41 19.19 -12.49
C VAL A 44 3.79 18.59 -12.37
N THR A 45 4.17 18.28 -11.14
CA THR A 45 5.44 17.64 -10.84
C THR A 45 5.29 16.12 -10.79
N LEU A 46 6.42 15.44 -10.85
CA LEU A 46 6.44 13.99 -10.68
C LEU A 46 6.07 13.56 -9.27
N ALA A 47 6.36 14.38 -8.26
CA ALA A 47 5.96 14.13 -6.90
C ALA A 47 4.43 14.07 -6.80
N ASP A 48 3.74 14.98 -7.49
CA ASP A 48 2.27 15.03 -7.52
C ASP A 48 1.70 13.76 -8.18
N LEU A 49 2.28 13.34 -9.31
CA LEU A 49 1.88 12.09 -9.99
C LEU A 49 2.15 10.84 -9.14
N LEU A 50 3.26 10.80 -8.39
CA LEU A 50 3.56 9.72 -7.47
C LEU A 50 2.58 9.69 -6.29
N LEU A 51 2.20 10.86 -5.76
CA LEU A 51 1.23 10.98 -4.69
C LEU A 51 -0.17 10.50 -5.14
N LEU A 52 -0.61 10.92 -6.33
CA LEU A 52 -1.86 10.42 -6.92
C LEU A 52 -1.83 8.90 -7.12
N PHE A 53 -0.68 8.33 -7.51
CA PHE A 53 -0.54 6.88 -7.64
C PHE A 53 -0.69 6.15 -6.30
N ILE A 54 -0.14 6.72 -5.21
CA ILE A 54 -0.32 6.19 -3.85
C ILE A 54 -1.80 6.23 -3.45
N TYR A 55 -2.52 7.31 -3.75
CA TYR A 55 -3.96 7.39 -3.50
C TYR A 55 -4.76 6.34 -4.26
N LEU A 56 -4.47 6.13 -5.54
CA LEU A 56 -5.11 5.07 -6.33
C LEU A 56 -4.81 3.68 -5.77
N GLU A 57 -3.60 3.46 -5.27
CA GLU A 57 -3.25 2.20 -4.61
C GLU A 57 -4.07 1.97 -3.34
N VAL A 58 -4.22 3.00 -2.49
CA VAL A 58 -5.04 2.89 -1.28
C VAL A 58 -6.48 2.53 -1.65
N LEU A 59 -7.05 3.15 -2.70
CA LEU A 59 -8.37 2.76 -3.20
C LEU A 59 -8.42 1.31 -3.68
N ALA A 60 -7.39 0.84 -4.39
CA ALA A 60 -7.30 -0.56 -4.81
C ALA A 60 -7.20 -1.51 -3.62
N MET A 61 -6.43 -1.16 -2.57
CA MET A 61 -6.34 -1.97 -1.36
C MET A 61 -7.68 -2.04 -0.62
N VAL A 62 -8.40 -0.93 -0.52
CA VAL A 62 -9.77 -0.89 0.05
C VAL A 62 -10.70 -1.78 -0.77
N SER A 63 -10.68 -1.68 -2.10
CA SER A 63 -11.49 -2.52 -2.99
C SER A 63 -11.19 -4.02 -2.82
N ILE A 64 -9.90 -4.40 -2.85
CA ILE A 64 -9.46 -5.79 -2.67
C ILE A 64 -9.84 -6.31 -1.28
N TYR A 65 -9.77 -5.47 -0.26
CA TYR A 65 -10.20 -5.85 1.08
C TYR A 65 -11.71 -6.15 1.09
N LEU A 66 -12.54 -5.27 0.51
CA LEU A 66 -13.99 -5.47 0.45
C LEU A 66 -14.38 -6.75 -0.30
N GLU A 67 -13.59 -7.18 -1.29
CA GLU A 67 -13.80 -8.43 -2.03
C GLU A 67 -13.31 -9.68 -1.29
N SER A 68 -12.16 -9.60 -0.60
CA SER A 68 -11.45 -10.78 -0.09
C SER A 68 -11.42 -10.92 1.44
N GLY A 69 -11.84 -9.89 2.18
CA GLY A 69 -11.76 -9.80 3.64
C GLY A 69 -10.33 -9.80 4.19
N LYS A 70 -9.31 -9.66 3.34
CA LYS A 70 -7.88 -9.73 3.72
C LYS A 70 -7.17 -8.48 3.25
N LEU A 71 -6.36 -7.87 4.12
CA LEU A 71 -5.55 -6.71 3.76
C LEU A 71 -4.39 -7.14 2.85
N PRO A 72 -4.25 -6.58 1.63
CA PRO A 72 -3.21 -6.97 0.69
C PRO A 72 -1.85 -6.33 1.04
N VAL A 73 -1.18 -6.86 2.06
CA VAL A 73 0.10 -6.31 2.58
C VAL A 73 1.26 -6.33 1.57
N ARG A 74 1.14 -7.10 0.48
CA ARG A 74 2.20 -7.23 -0.54
C ARG A 74 2.22 -6.08 -1.55
N MET A 75 1.08 -5.49 -1.88
CA MET A 75 1.00 -4.43 -2.88
C MET A 75 1.81 -3.16 -2.50
N PRO A 76 1.73 -2.65 -1.24
CA PRO A 76 2.49 -1.46 -0.84
C PRO A 76 4.02 -1.59 -1.01
N LEU A 77 4.56 -2.79 -0.76
CA LEU A 77 6.00 -3.04 -0.90
C LEU A 77 6.45 -2.92 -2.37
N TYR A 78 5.66 -3.44 -3.31
CA TYR A 78 5.97 -3.30 -4.74
C TYR A 78 5.88 -1.85 -5.20
N ILE A 79 4.90 -1.11 -4.70
CA ILE A 79 4.73 0.29 -5.09
C ILE A 79 5.82 1.18 -4.50
N SER A 80 6.32 0.85 -3.32
CA SER A 80 7.51 1.50 -2.75
C SER A 80 8.73 1.32 -3.66
N ILE A 81 8.95 0.11 -4.19
CA ILE A 81 10.05 -0.17 -5.13
C ILE A 81 9.87 0.62 -6.43
N VAL A 82 8.66 0.62 -7.00
CA VAL A 82 8.36 1.35 -8.25
C VAL A 82 8.50 2.85 -8.05
N ALA A 83 8.07 3.40 -6.91
CA ALA A 83 8.21 4.81 -6.58
C ALA A 83 9.69 5.21 -6.48
N LEU A 84 10.52 4.43 -5.78
CA LEU A 84 11.96 4.67 -5.71
C LEU A 84 12.63 4.57 -7.08
N ALA A 85 12.23 3.59 -7.90
CA ALA A 85 12.76 3.44 -9.25
C ALA A 85 12.43 4.66 -10.13
N ARG A 86 11.20 5.17 -10.04
CA ARG A 86 10.78 6.38 -10.76
C ARG A 86 11.48 7.63 -10.26
N TYR A 87 11.61 7.80 -8.95
CA TYR A 87 12.39 8.88 -8.35
C TYR A 87 13.82 8.88 -8.89
N LEU A 88 14.47 7.71 -8.92
CA LEU A 88 15.83 7.59 -9.44
C LEU A 88 15.93 7.96 -10.92
N ILE A 89 15.04 7.45 -11.79
CA ILE A 89 15.12 7.71 -13.24
C ILE A 89 14.96 9.20 -13.57
N LEU A 90 14.08 9.88 -12.82
CA LEU A 90 13.65 11.23 -13.16
C LEU A 90 14.57 12.30 -12.59
N ASP A 91 15.14 12.05 -11.41
CA ASP A 91 16.04 12.98 -10.74
C ASP A 91 17.53 12.64 -11.00
N MET A 92 17.83 11.51 -11.68
CA MET A 92 19.20 10.98 -11.84
C MET A 92 20.23 11.99 -12.37
N LYS A 93 19.79 12.93 -13.22
CA LYS A 93 20.66 13.90 -13.88
C LYS A 93 21.13 15.01 -12.94
N ASP A 94 20.30 15.36 -11.94
CA ASP A 94 20.56 16.43 -10.99
C ASP A 94 20.98 15.88 -9.60
N MET A 95 21.00 14.56 -9.44
CA MET A 95 21.36 13.88 -8.20
C MET A 95 22.87 13.67 -8.04
N GLU A 96 23.35 13.98 -6.84
CA GLU A 96 24.69 13.60 -6.40
C GLU A 96 24.88 12.07 -6.37
N THR A 97 26.04 11.59 -6.78
CA THR A 97 26.39 10.15 -6.86
C THR A 97 26.08 9.38 -5.57
N TRP A 98 26.31 9.98 -4.40
CA TRP A 98 26.01 9.34 -3.11
C TRP A 98 24.51 9.11 -2.90
N ARG A 99 23.69 10.05 -3.37
CA ARG A 99 22.22 9.94 -3.30
C ARG A 99 21.69 8.88 -4.25
N VAL A 100 22.24 8.80 -5.47
CA VAL A 100 21.91 7.73 -6.43
C VAL A 100 22.21 6.36 -5.84
N LEU A 101 23.37 6.18 -5.21
CA LEU A 101 23.74 4.94 -4.51
C LEU A 101 22.81 4.64 -3.34
N GLY A 102 22.47 5.64 -2.52
CA GLY A 102 21.55 5.48 -1.39
C GLY A 102 20.16 5.02 -1.83
N VAL A 103 19.59 5.65 -2.86
CA VAL A 103 18.26 5.30 -3.39
C VAL A 103 18.26 3.93 -4.06
N SER A 104 19.29 3.62 -4.86
CA SER A 104 19.45 2.31 -5.48
C SER A 104 19.62 1.20 -4.42
N GLY A 105 20.40 1.49 -3.37
CA GLY A 105 20.58 0.59 -2.23
C GLY A 105 19.29 0.36 -1.44
N ALA A 106 18.49 1.40 -1.23
CA ALA A 106 17.17 1.29 -0.61
C ALA A 106 16.21 0.43 -1.46
N ALA A 107 16.18 0.62 -2.78
CA ALA A 107 15.38 -0.19 -3.69
C ALA A 107 15.82 -1.67 -3.68
N LEU A 108 17.13 -1.93 -3.66
CA LEU A 108 17.68 -3.28 -3.52
C LEU A 108 17.28 -3.93 -2.19
N LEU A 109 17.37 -3.18 -1.09
CA LEU A 109 16.99 -3.68 0.24
C LEU A 109 15.50 -4.03 0.30
N LEU A 110 14.62 -3.19 -0.25
CA LEU A 110 13.19 -3.51 -0.36
C LEU A 110 12.94 -4.75 -1.23
N ALA A 111 13.66 -4.90 -2.34
CA ALA A 111 13.56 -6.10 -3.18
C ALA A 111 13.97 -7.37 -2.42
N ILE A 112 15.02 -7.29 -1.59
CA ILE A 112 15.43 -8.39 -0.70
C ILE A 112 14.35 -8.67 0.36
N THR A 113 13.76 -7.65 0.98
CA THR A 113 12.64 -7.82 1.93
C THR A 113 11.48 -8.58 1.29
N VAL A 114 11.08 -8.19 0.08
CA VAL A 114 10.04 -8.89 -0.68
C VAL A 114 10.43 -10.34 -0.95
N LEU A 115 11.68 -10.60 -1.33
CA LEU A 115 12.19 -11.96 -1.54
C LEU A 115 12.11 -12.80 -0.26
N VAL A 116 12.53 -12.25 0.88
CA VAL A 116 12.51 -12.94 2.19
C VAL A 116 11.07 -13.27 2.60
N ILE A 117 10.14 -12.32 2.50
CA ILE A 117 8.72 -12.55 2.80
C ILE A 117 8.16 -13.64 1.89
N ARG A 118 8.42 -13.55 0.58
CA ARG A 118 7.94 -14.54 -0.39
C ARG A 118 8.51 -15.93 -0.11
N PHE A 119 9.80 -16.03 0.21
CA PHE A 119 10.45 -17.28 0.53
C PHE A 119 9.91 -17.90 1.83
N GLY A 120 9.70 -17.08 2.86
CA GLY A 120 9.10 -17.53 4.13
C GLY A 120 7.71 -18.13 3.94
N HIS A 121 6.85 -17.47 3.15
CA HIS A 121 5.51 -17.98 2.83
C HIS A 121 5.51 -19.31 2.04
N ILE A 122 6.53 -19.56 1.20
CA ILE A 122 6.63 -20.81 0.42
C ILE A 122 7.20 -21.95 1.28
N ARG A 123 8.18 -21.64 2.14
CA ARG A 123 8.92 -22.66 2.91
C ARG A 123 8.28 -23.03 4.25
N PHE A 124 7.51 -22.12 4.85
CA PHE A 124 6.75 -22.38 6.09
C PHE A 124 5.27 -22.02 5.90
N PRO A 125 4.50 -22.83 5.14
CA PRO A 125 3.05 -22.66 5.08
C PRO A 125 2.48 -22.87 6.49
N TYR A 126 1.58 -21.98 6.93
CA TYR A 126 0.85 -22.20 8.18
C TYR A 126 0.08 -23.52 8.07
N PRO A 127 0.17 -24.43 9.06
CA PRO A 127 -0.68 -25.61 9.11
C PRO A 127 -2.14 -25.16 9.04
N HIS A 128 -2.90 -25.75 8.11
CA HIS A 128 -4.35 -25.64 8.17
C HIS A 128 -4.78 -26.29 9.48
N VAL A 129 -5.30 -25.47 10.41
CA VAL A 129 -6.02 -26.00 11.56
C VAL A 129 -7.31 -26.56 10.99
N GLU A 130 -7.35 -27.87 10.75
CA GLU A 130 -8.60 -28.59 10.51
C GLU A 130 -9.46 -28.38 11.76
N GLU A 131 -10.53 -27.59 11.63
CA GLU A 131 -11.62 -27.60 12.61
C GLU A 131 -12.23 -29.00 12.54
N ASP A 132 -11.82 -29.88 13.45
CA ASP A 132 -12.47 -31.18 13.69
C ASP A 132 -13.98 -30.94 13.88
N ASN A 133 -14.77 -31.65 13.06
CA ASN A 133 -16.24 -31.63 13.03
C ASN A 133 -16.87 -32.06 14.36
#